data_AF-A0A0G2GQU0-F1
#
_entry.id   AF-A0A0G2GQU0-F1
#
_cell.length_a   1.000
_cell.length_b   1.000
_cell.length_c   1.000
_cell.angle_alpha   90.00
_cell.angle_beta   90.00
_cell.angle_gamma   90.00
#
_symmetry.space_group_name_H-M   'P 1'
#
loop_
_entity.id
_entity.type
_entity.pdbx_description
1 polymer ?
#
loop_
_entity_poly.entity_id
_entity_poly.type
_entity_poly.pdbx_seq_one_letter_code
_entity_poly.pdbx_strand_id
1 'polypeptide(L)'
;MDYRYDNGRRYHAYEQEKYRLPNDEREADRLVDLQHQISLLANDGKLFSAPIEEDKITHALDIGTGTGLWAIEFADQHPSCSVIGTDLSPIQPTWVPPNCSFLVDDCEATDNDWIFPPMDFIHSRFIIGGIKNWPALFKRAYNALKPGGWIEVHEPNLPIRCDDGTADSSHPMIQWSQHCRDACAKTGVDTTASERFVQQLSDAGFINIVRQDHRWPIGAWSSNERDRLIGEYQIPNMTEAVNTTVAYFRRVLGWSEEEFEVFLAKCRTANKDLNMHVYFPV
;
A
#
# COMPACT_ATOMS: atom_id res chain seq x y z
N MET A 1 -9.20 12.03 -20.70
CA MET A 1 -9.04 12.17 -19.25
C MET A 1 -7.90 13.12 -19.02
N ASP A 2 -8.17 14.28 -18.43
CA ASP A 2 -7.15 15.30 -18.18
C ASP A 2 -6.22 14.83 -17.05
N TYR A 3 -4.92 14.81 -17.29
CA TYR A 3 -3.90 14.61 -16.26
C TYR A 3 -3.24 15.95 -15.97
N ARG A 4 -2.91 16.23 -14.71
CA ARG A 4 -2.13 17.43 -14.36
C ARG A 4 -0.70 17.05 -14.02
N TYR A 5 0.23 17.82 -14.59
CA TYR A 5 1.66 17.71 -14.30
C TYR A 5 2.03 18.82 -13.31
N ASP A 6 2.72 18.46 -12.24
CA ASP A 6 3.32 19.41 -11.30
C ASP A 6 4.71 18.92 -10.89
N ASN A 7 5.70 19.82 -10.80
CA ASN A 7 7.10 19.48 -10.50
C ASN A 7 7.67 18.30 -11.33
N GLY A 8 7.27 18.17 -12.60
CA GLY A 8 7.71 17.09 -13.49
C GLY A 8 7.11 15.70 -13.20
N ARG A 9 6.15 15.59 -12.28
CA ARG A 9 5.42 14.36 -11.92
C ARG A 9 3.95 14.46 -12.34
N ARG A 10 3.32 13.32 -12.65
CA ARG A 10 1.88 13.26 -13.03
C ARG A 10 1.04 13.03 -11.79
N TYR A 11 -0.07 13.76 -11.62
CA TYR A 11 -0.99 13.65 -10.48
C TYR A 11 -2.44 13.49 -10.94
N HIS A 12 -3.29 13.02 -10.03
CA HIS A 12 -4.75 12.91 -10.18
C HIS A 12 -5.38 14.28 -10.49
N ALA A 13 -6.25 14.35 -11.50
CA ALA A 13 -6.98 15.57 -11.86
C ALA A 13 -8.33 15.74 -11.16
N TYR A 14 -8.92 14.63 -10.67
CA TYR A 14 -10.15 14.62 -9.88
C TYR A 14 -9.79 14.33 -8.42
N GLU A 15 -10.32 15.11 -7.48
CA GLU A 15 -10.16 14.93 -6.01
C GLU A 15 -8.72 14.98 -5.45
N GLN A 16 -7.99 16.06 -5.77
CA GLN A 16 -6.64 16.39 -5.22
C GLN A 16 -6.50 16.28 -3.69
N GLU A 17 -7.61 16.31 -2.95
CA GLU A 17 -7.60 16.31 -1.50
C GLU A 17 -7.47 14.91 -0.89
N LYS A 18 -7.88 13.85 -1.61
CA LYS A 18 -7.94 12.48 -1.08
C LYS A 18 -6.66 11.66 -1.32
N TYR A 19 -6.04 11.75 -2.49
CA TYR A 19 -4.81 11.00 -2.80
C TYR A 19 -3.74 11.91 -3.42
N ARG A 20 -2.62 12.09 -2.70
CA ARG A 20 -1.61 13.13 -3.00
C ARG A 20 -0.29 12.59 -3.57
N LEU A 21 -0.21 11.27 -3.78
CA LEU A 21 0.95 10.66 -4.42
C LEU A 21 0.85 10.81 -5.95
N PRO A 22 1.99 10.92 -6.67
CA PRO A 22 2.03 10.94 -8.12
C PRO A 22 1.59 9.59 -8.70
N ASN A 23 1.12 9.59 -9.95
CA ASN A 23 0.67 8.43 -10.71
C ASN A 23 1.37 8.32 -12.09
N ASP A 24 2.61 8.80 -12.22
CA ASP A 24 3.41 8.73 -13.45
C ASP A 24 4.06 7.37 -13.70
N GLU A 25 4.62 7.18 -14.90
CA GLU A 25 5.29 5.94 -15.33
C GLU A 25 6.42 5.51 -14.38
N ARG A 26 7.13 6.45 -13.74
CA ARG A 26 8.17 6.11 -12.76
C ARG A 26 7.59 5.52 -11.48
N GLU A 27 6.45 6.05 -11.03
CA GLU A 27 5.72 5.44 -9.92
C GLU A 27 5.11 4.11 -10.35
N ALA A 28 4.61 4.00 -11.57
CA ALA A 28 4.17 2.73 -12.13
C ALA A 28 5.31 1.70 -12.09
N ASP A 29 6.52 1.99 -12.56
CA ASP A 29 7.66 1.06 -12.51
C ASP A 29 8.03 0.66 -11.06
N ARG A 30 7.97 1.59 -10.09
CA ARG A 30 8.19 1.29 -8.66
C ARG A 30 7.11 0.37 -8.08
N LEU A 31 5.85 0.65 -8.39
CA LEU A 31 4.67 -0.12 -7.96
C LEU A 31 4.58 -1.48 -8.67
N VAL A 32 4.97 -1.53 -9.94
CA VAL A 32 4.94 -2.71 -10.81
C VAL A 32 5.97 -3.73 -10.31
N ASP A 33 7.24 -3.38 -10.10
CA ASP A 33 8.23 -4.43 -9.80
C ASP A 33 8.61 -4.54 -8.32
N LEU A 34 8.92 -3.44 -7.63
CA LEU A 34 9.62 -3.55 -6.34
C LEU A 34 8.69 -3.86 -5.17
N GLN A 35 7.60 -3.10 -4.99
CA GLN A 35 6.70 -3.34 -3.85
C GLN A 35 6.00 -4.69 -3.94
N HIS A 36 5.60 -5.09 -5.15
CA HIS A 36 4.98 -6.38 -5.36
C HIS A 36 5.97 -7.52 -5.07
N GLN A 37 7.21 -7.46 -5.57
CA GLN A 37 8.24 -8.48 -5.28
C GLN A 37 8.62 -8.52 -3.79
N ILE A 38 8.74 -7.36 -3.12
CA ILE A 38 8.98 -7.32 -1.67
C ILE A 38 7.83 -8.02 -0.92
N SER A 39 6.58 -7.78 -1.31
CA SER A 39 5.41 -8.42 -0.69
C SER A 39 5.46 -9.93 -0.87
N LEU A 40 5.76 -10.41 -2.08
CA LEU A 40 5.93 -11.84 -2.35
C LEU A 40 7.05 -12.44 -1.50
N LEU A 41 8.23 -11.80 -1.44
CA LEU A 41 9.34 -12.27 -0.61
C LEU A 41 8.97 -12.33 0.87
N ALA A 42 8.25 -11.33 1.39
CA ALA A 42 7.79 -11.29 2.77
C ALA A 42 6.78 -12.41 3.10
N ASN A 43 6.02 -12.84 2.10
CA ASN A 43 4.96 -13.86 2.20
C ASN A 43 5.39 -15.22 1.61
N ASP A 44 6.70 -15.49 1.57
CA ASP A 44 7.27 -16.76 1.10
C ASP A 44 6.81 -17.18 -0.31
N GLY A 45 6.65 -16.19 -1.19
CA GLY A 45 6.24 -16.34 -2.59
C GLY A 45 4.74 -16.42 -2.82
N LYS A 46 3.91 -16.22 -1.80
CA LYS A 46 2.44 -16.31 -1.89
C LYS A 46 1.80 -14.94 -2.10
N LEU A 47 0.76 -14.88 -2.93
CA LEU A 47 -0.04 -13.68 -3.17
C LEU A 47 -0.98 -13.34 -2.01
N PHE A 48 -1.38 -14.33 -1.21
CA PHE A 48 -2.29 -14.21 -0.10
C PHE A 48 -1.95 -15.27 0.97
N SER A 49 -2.39 -15.02 2.21
CA SER A 49 -2.21 -15.91 3.36
C SER A 49 -3.52 -16.41 3.95
N ALA A 50 -4.66 -15.84 3.54
CA ALA A 50 -5.99 -16.27 3.96
C ALA A 50 -6.22 -17.75 3.59
N PRO A 51 -6.86 -18.55 4.47
CA PRO A 51 -7.10 -19.97 4.22
C PRO A 51 -8.32 -20.16 3.30
N ILE A 52 -8.24 -19.62 2.08
CA ILE A 52 -9.25 -19.78 1.04
C ILE A 52 -9.10 -21.13 0.34
N GLU A 53 -10.22 -21.73 -0.06
CA GLU A 53 -10.23 -22.92 -0.91
C GLU A 53 -10.12 -22.48 -2.37
N GLU A 54 -8.91 -22.44 -2.92
CA GLU A 54 -8.59 -21.94 -4.27
C GLU A 54 -9.46 -22.55 -5.39
N ASP A 55 -9.83 -23.82 -5.27
CA ASP A 55 -10.71 -24.48 -6.26
C ASP A 55 -12.18 -24.03 -6.21
N LYS A 56 -12.58 -23.31 -5.15
CA LYS A 56 -13.97 -22.90 -4.90
C LYS A 56 -14.20 -21.41 -5.05
N ILE A 57 -13.15 -20.61 -5.16
CA ILE A 57 -13.31 -19.17 -5.37
C ILE A 57 -13.84 -18.88 -6.78
N THR A 58 -14.81 -17.98 -6.86
CA THR A 58 -15.46 -17.59 -8.12
C THR A 58 -15.35 -16.10 -8.38
N HIS A 59 -15.27 -15.27 -7.33
CA HIS A 59 -15.15 -13.82 -7.43
C HIS A 59 -14.17 -13.28 -6.40
N ALA A 60 -13.22 -12.47 -6.85
CA ALA A 60 -12.26 -11.77 -6.00
C ALA A 60 -12.23 -10.27 -6.33
N LEU A 61 -12.02 -9.44 -5.30
CA LEU A 61 -11.90 -7.99 -5.41
C LEU A 61 -10.54 -7.54 -4.87
N ASP A 62 -9.81 -6.75 -5.65
CA ASP A 62 -8.57 -6.07 -5.24
C ASP A 62 -8.83 -4.57 -5.11
N ILE A 63 -8.85 -4.05 -3.88
CA ILE A 63 -9.17 -2.65 -3.57
C ILE A 63 -7.90 -1.82 -3.58
N GLY A 64 -7.91 -0.73 -4.35
CA GLY A 64 -6.74 0.10 -4.58
C GLY A 64 -5.66 -0.68 -5.32
N THR A 65 -6.06 -1.32 -6.42
CA THR A 65 -5.22 -2.24 -7.20
C THR A 65 -3.98 -1.57 -7.80
N GLY A 66 -3.96 -0.23 -7.87
CA GLY A 66 -2.86 0.53 -8.43
C GLY A 66 -2.62 0.13 -9.87
N THR A 67 -1.47 -0.49 -10.14
CA THR A 67 -1.07 -0.96 -11.47
C THR A 67 -1.84 -2.20 -11.92
N GLY A 68 -2.54 -2.88 -11.02
CA GLY A 68 -3.28 -4.10 -11.32
C GLY A 68 -2.48 -5.39 -11.18
N LEU A 69 -1.20 -5.33 -10.79
CA LEU A 69 -0.31 -6.50 -10.87
C LEU A 69 -0.77 -7.67 -9.99
N TRP A 70 -1.22 -7.38 -8.76
CA TRP A 70 -1.76 -8.42 -7.88
C TRP A 70 -3.00 -9.07 -8.49
N ALA A 71 -3.95 -8.25 -8.98
CA ALA A 71 -5.17 -8.74 -9.60
C ALA A 71 -4.90 -9.60 -10.85
N ILE A 72 -3.94 -9.19 -11.68
CA ILE A 72 -3.53 -9.92 -12.89
C ILE A 72 -2.93 -11.28 -12.52
N GLU A 73 -1.96 -11.31 -11.60
CA GLU A 73 -1.30 -12.57 -11.23
C GLU A 73 -2.26 -13.52 -10.51
N PHE A 74 -3.15 -12.98 -9.65
CA PHE A 74 -4.19 -13.77 -9.00
C PHE A 74 -5.16 -14.37 -10.03
N ALA A 75 -5.55 -13.59 -11.06
CA ALA A 75 -6.40 -14.06 -12.15
C ALA A 75 -5.73 -15.14 -13.00
N ASP A 76 -4.44 -15.02 -13.27
CA ASP A 76 -3.65 -16.04 -14.00
C ASP A 76 -3.53 -17.35 -13.20
N GLN A 77 -3.35 -17.26 -11.88
CA GLN A 77 -3.29 -18.44 -11.00
C GLN A 77 -4.67 -19.11 -10.80
N HIS A 78 -5.76 -18.35 -10.96
CA HIS A 78 -7.14 -18.83 -10.76
C HIS A 78 -8.05 -18.57 -11.98
N PRO A 79 -7.92 -19.34 -13.08
CA PRO A 79 -8.68 -19.10 -14.31
C PRO A 79 -10.20 -19.20 -14.17
N SER A 80 -10.70 -19.88 -13.12
CA SER A 80 -12.13 -20.01 -12.80
C SER A 80 -12.68 -18.86 -11.95
N CYS A 81 -11.81 -18.00 -11.41
CA CYS A 81 -12.19 -16.86 -10.58
C CYS A 81 -12.25 -15.58 -11.43
N SER A 82 -13.36 -14.85 -11.36
CA SER A 82 -13.45 -13.49 -11.90
C SER A 82 -12.83 -12.50 -10.90
N VAL A 83 -11.82 -11.78 -11.34
CA VAL A 83 -11.09 -10.80 -10.52
C VAL A 83 -11.46 -9.39 -10.97
N ILE A 84 -11.87 -8.57 -10.00
CA ILE A 84 -12.14 -7.15 -10.21
C ILE A 84 -11.10 -6.36 -9.42
N GLY A 85 -10.33 -5.51 -10.09
CA GLY A 85 -9.49 -4.51 -9.43
C GLY A 85 -10.16 -3.14 -9.46
N THR A 86 -10.17 -2.44 -8.32
CA THR A 86 -10.68 -1.07 -8.24
C THR A 86 -9.58 -0.09 -7.89
N ASP A 87 -9.61 1.10 -8.49
CA ASP A 87 -8.72 2.20 -8.13
C ASP A 87 -9.38 3.54 -8.44
N LEU A 88 -8.92 4.62 -7.82
CA LEU A 88 -9.35 5.99 -8.16
C LEU A 88 -8.85 6.41 -9.54
N SER A 89 -7.87 5.72 -10.11
CA SER A 89 -7.28 6.08 -11.41
C SER A 89 -7.13 4.90 -12.37
N PRO A 90 -7.47 5.10 -13.66
CA PRO A 90 -7.30 4.07 -14.68
C PRO A 90 -5.86 4.06 -15.20
N ILE A 91 -4.94 3.49 -14.42
CA ILE A 91 -3.51 3.35 -14.77
C ILE A 91 -3.11 1.93 -15.17
N GLN A 92 -4.08 1.01 -15.22
CA GLN A 92 -3.85 -0.41 -15.43
C GLN A 92 -3.59 -0.74 -16.91
N PRO A 93 -2.84 -1.83 -17.20
CA PRO A 93 -2.58 -2.25 -18.57
C PRO A 93 -3.87 -2.67 -19.29
N THR A 94 -3.89 -2.51 -20.61
CA THR A 94 -5.02 -2.92 -21.46
C THR A 94 -5.02 -4.40 -21.78
N TRP A 95 -3.85 -5.06 -21.71
CA TRP A 95 -3.70 -6.48 -21.92
C TRP A 95 -3.70 -7.22 -20.59
N VAL A 96 -4.85 -7.82 -20.24
CA VAL A 96 -5.05 -8.57 -19.00
C VAL A 96 -5.70 -9.92 -19.27
N PRO A 97 -5.64 -10.86 -18.30
CA PRO A 97 -6.35 -12.13 -18.39
C PRO A 97 -7.85 -11.92 -18.63
N PRO A 98 -8.53 -12.81 -19.38
CA PRO A 98 -9.94 -12.64 -19.74
C PRO A 98 -10.90 -12.65 -18.54
N ASN A 99 -10.44 -13.17 -17.40
CA ASN A 99 -11.15 -13.20 -16.12
C ASN A 99 -10.78 -12.02 -15.19
N CYS A 100 -9.94 -11.08 -15.64
CA CYS A 100 -9.55 -9.88 -14.88
C CYS A 100 -10.17 -8.62 -15.49
N SER A 101 -10.73 -7.75 -14.66
CA SER A 101 -11.30 -6.46 -15.09
C SER A 101 -10.98 -5.35 -14.11
N PHE A 102 -10.90 -4.11 -14.60
CA PHE A 102 -10.59 -2.94 -13.78
C PHE A 102 -11.70 -1.90 -13.85
N LEU A 103 -12.02 -1.34 -12.69
CA LEU A 103 -13.07 -0.32 -12.54
C LEU A 103 -12.52 0.88 -11.79
N VAL A 104 -12.93 2.07 -12.22
CA VAL A 104 -12.66 3.29 -11.46
C VAL A 104 -13.72 3.40 -10.38
N ASP A 105 -13.33 3.24 -9.11
CA ASP A 105 -14.22 3.28 -7.95
C ASP A 105 -13.52 3.91 -6.75
N ASP A 106 -14.25 4.73 -6.01
CA ASP A 106 -13.81 5.23 -4.70
C ASP A 106 -14.29 4.28 -3.61
N CYS A 107 -13.35 3.55 -3.02
CA CYS A 107 -13.66 2.62 -1.94
C CYS A 107 -14.20 3.31 -0.67
N GLU A 108 -13.97 4.62 -0.49
CA GLU A 108 -14.55 5.42 0.60
C GLU A 108 -15.90 6.04 0.25
N ALA A 109 -16.39 5.93 -0.99
CA ALA A 109 -17.70 6.47 -1.35
C ALA A 109 -18.82 5.73 -0.58
N THR A 110 -19.61 6.51 0.16
CA THR A 110 -20.74 6.02 0.99
C THR A 110 -22.08 6.09 0.28
N ASP A 111 -22.12 6.70 -0.90
CA ASP A 111 -23.35 7.10 -1.57
C ASP A 111 -23.91 5.96 -2.45
N ASN A 112 -23.16 4.87 -2.55
CA ASN A 112 -23.40 3.75 -3.44
C ASN A 112 -22.73 2.46 -2.92
N ASP A 113 -23.54 1.43 -2.71
CA ASP A 113 -23.05 0.08 -2.43
C ASP A 113 -22.26 -0.47 -3.62
N TRP A 114 -21.33 -1.40 -3.35
CA TRP A 114 -20.68 -2.12 -4.44
C TRP A 114 -21.71 -2.95 -5.20
N ILE A 115 -21.89 -2.63 -6.47
CA ILE A 115 -22.78 -3.35 -7.40
C ILE A 115 -22.14 -4.64 -7.96
N PHE A 116 -21.03 -5.06 -7.36
CA PHE A 116 -20.30 -6.25 -7.78
C PHE A 116 -21.07 -7.53 -7.41
N PRO A 117 -20.81 -8.66 -8.08
CA PRO A 117 -21.23 -9.95 -7.58
C PRO A 117 -20.75 -10.20 -6.15
N PRO A 118 -21.45 -10.99 -5.32
CA PRO A 118 -20.95 -11.36 -4.00
C PRO A 118 -19.54 -11.97 -4.08
N MET A 119 -18.63 -11.48 -3.25
CA MET A 119 -17.20 -11.82 -3.29
C MET A 119 -16.91 -13.05 -2.43
N ASP A 120 -15.99 -13.90 -2.90
CA ASP A 120 -15.40 -14.98 -2.10
C ASP A 120 -14.15 -14.47 -1.35
N PHE A 121 -13.43 -13.54 -1.97
CA PHE A 121 -12.20 -12.99 -1.42
C PHE A 121 -12.07 -11.49 -1.73
N ILE A 122 -11.66 -10.71 -0.73
CA ILE A 122 -11.33 -9.29 -0.89
C ILE A 122 -9.91 -9.07 -0.40
N HIS A 123 -9.09 -8.44 -1.23
CA HIS A 123 -7.72 -8.12 -0.94
C HIS A 123 -7.51 -6.59 -1.02
N SER A 124 -6.63 -6.06 -0.18
CA SER A 124 -6.07 -4.72 -0.35
C SER A 124 -4.64 -4.66 0.17
N ARG A 125 -3.81 -3.80 -0.41
CA ARG A 125 -2.46 -3.56 0.11
C ARG A 125 -1.99 -2.14 -0.17
N PHE A 126 -1.25 -1.58 0.77
CA PHE A 126 -0.63 -0.25 0.67
C PHE A 126 -1.59 0.92 0.41
N ILE A 127 -2.85 0.82 0.85
CA ILE A 127 -3.84 1.90 0.69
C ILE A 127 -3.98 2.78 1.96
N ILE A 128 -3.25 2.52 3.05
CA ILE A 128 -3.31 3.27 4.32
C ILE A 128 -3.20 4.79 4.16
N GLY A 129 -2.44 5.26 3.17
CA GLY A 129 -2.26 6.69 2.91
C GLY A 129 -3.47 7.38 2.27
N GLY A 130 -4.44 6.62 1.77
CA GLY A 130 -5.62 7.08 1.05
C GLY A 130 -6.94 6.87 1.78
N ILE A 131 -6.97 6.11 2.89
CA ILE A 131 -8.21 5.78 3.61
C ILE A 131 -8.33 6.58 4.89
N LYS A 132 -9.45 7.30 5.05
CA LYS A 132 -9.80 8.06 6.26
C LYS A 132 -10.67 7.23 7.22
N ASN A 133 -11.55 6.37 6.71
CA ASN A 133 -12.49 5.60 7.53
C ASN A 133 -12.45 4.09 7.27
N TRP A 134 -11.40 3.45 7.82
CA TRP A 134 -11.25 1.99 7.82
C TRP A 134 -12.45 1.21 8.36
N PRO A 135 -13.09 1.59 9.50
CA PRO A 135 -14.30 0.92 9.97
C PRO A 135 -15.43 0.85 8.92
N ALA A 136 -15.66 1.94 8.18
CA ALA A 136 -16.65 1.97 7.11
C ALA A 136 -16.25 1.05 5.95
N LEU A 137 -14.98 1.07 5.54
CA LEU A 137 -14.47 0.19 4.49
C LEU A 137 -14.59 -1.29 4.87
N PHE A 138 -14.22 -1.68 6.09
CA PHE A 138 -14.39 -3.05 6.57
C PHE A 138 -15.86 -3.46 6.64
N LYS A 139 -16.76 -2.55 7.03
CA LYS A 139 -18.20 -2.84 7.01
C LYS A 139 -18.72 -3.06 5.59
N ARG A 140 -18.26 -2.26 4.63
CA ARG A 140 -18.60 -2.40 3.21
C ARG A 140 -18.08 -3.73 2.65
N ALA A 141 -16.83 -4.07 2.95
CA ALA A 141 -16.23 -5.34 2.57
C ALA A 141 -16.97 -6.55 3.17
N TYR A 142 -17.34 -6.47 4.45
CA TYR A 142 -18.13 -7.51 5.10
C TYR A 142 -19.48 -7.75 4.39
N ASN A 143 -20.18 -6.68 3.99
CA ASN A 143 -21.47 -6.79 3.31
C ASN A 143 -21.34 -7.33 1.87
N ALA A 144 -20.20 -7.12 1.22
CA ALA A 144 -19.94 -7.59 -0.13
C ALA A 144 -19.48 -9.07 -0.19
N LEU A 145 -18.99 -9.61 0.92
CA LEU A 145 -18.56 -11.00 1.01
C LEU A 145 -19.73 -11.96 1.14
N LYS A 146 -19.61 -13.13 0.52
CA LYS A 146 -20.47 -14.28 0.79
C LYS A 146 -20.20 -14.81 2.21
N PRO A 147 -21.17 -15.51 2.84
CA PRO A 147 -20.89 -16.27 4.05
C PRO A 147 -19.72 -17.23 3.85
N GLY A 148 -18.68 -17.09 4.68
CA GLY A 148 -17.45 -17.87 4.59
C GLY A 148 -16.34 -17.26 3.72
N GLY A 149 -16.58 -16.12 3.08
CA GLY A 149 -15.56 -15.37 2.35
C GLY A 149 -14.55 -14.68 3.27
N TRP A 150 -13.40 -14.31 2.71
CA TRP A 150 -12.27 -13.74 3.45
C TRP A 150 -11.93 -12.32 3.00
N ILE A 151 -11.45 -11.51 3.93
CA ILE A 151 -10.74 -10.27 3.64
C ILE A 151 -9.29 -10.41 4.10
N GLU A 152 -8.36 -9.95 3.28
CA GLU A 152 -6.94 -9.85 3.61
C GLU A 152 -6.43 -8.44 3.30
N VAL A 153 -5.77 -7.81 4.27
CA VAL A 153 -5.26 -6.44 4.14
C VAL A 153 -3.80 -6.38 4.58
N HIS A 154 -2.93 -5.85 3.72
CA HIS A 154 -1.50 -5.67 4.01
C HIS A 154 -1.18 -4.18 4.07
N GLU A 155 -1.03 -3.64 5.27
CA GLU A 155 -0.89 -2.19 5.43
C GLU A 155 0.28 -1.81 6.30
N PRO A 156 1.13 -0.87 5.85
CA PRO A 156 2.22 -0.43 6.68
C PRO A 156 1.74 0.40 7.86
N ASN A 157 2.56 0.39 8.91
CA ASN A 157 2.37 1.22 10.09
C ASN A 157 3.51 2.25 10.16
N LEU A 158 3.20 3.53 10.00
CA LEU A 158 4.20 4.60 10.16
C LEU A 158 4.20 5.12 11.61
N PRO A 159 5.38 5.38 12.21
CA PRO A 159 6.68 5.59 11.55
C PRO A 159 7.55 4.35 11.39
N ILE A 160 8.63 4.49 10.60
CA ILE A 160 9.77 3.57 10.54
C ILE A 160 10.36 3.40 11.94
N ARG A 161 10.77 2.16 12.26
CA ARG A 161 11.24 1.78 13.59
C ARG A 161 12.66 1.22 13.54
N CYS A 162 13.30 1.21 14.71
CA CYS A 162 14.57 0.56 14.98
C CYS A 162 14.50 0.04 16.43
N ASP A 163 14.70 -1.26 16.62
CA ASP A 163 14.48 -1.91 17.93
C ASP A 163 15.77 -2.07 18.74
N ASP A 164 16.94 -2.08 18.09
CA ASP A 164 18.21 -2.40 18.72
C ASP A 164 19.08 -1.17 19.06
N GLY A 165 18.55 0.02 18.82
CA GLY A 165 19.19 1.30 19.15
C GLY A 165 20.32 1.69 18.21
N THR A 166 20.51 1.01 17.08
CA THR A 166 21.48 1.42 16.05
C THR A 166 21.11 2.76 15.42
N ALA A 167 19.82 3.07 15.34
CA ALA A 167 19.30 4.36 14.89
C ALA A 167 18.37 4.98 15.94
N ASP A 168 18.40 6.30 16.06
CA ASP A 168 17.52 7.09 16.94
C ASP A 168 16.56 7.98 16.13
N SER A 169 15.79 8.82 16.83
CA SER A 169 14.83 9.75 16.19
C SER A 169 15.47 10.80 15.27
N SER A 170 16.80 10.95 15.27
CA SER A 170 17.51 11.82 14.34
C SER A 170 17.78 11.16 12.97
N HIS A 171 17.59 9.84 12.86
CA HIS A 171 17.82 9.11 11.61
C HIS A 171 16.91 9.64 10.48
N PRO A 172 17.44 10.01 9.30
CA PRO A 172 16.67 10.66 8.24
C PRO A 172 15.42 9.89 7.80
N MET A 173 15.50 8.55 7.69
CA MET A 173 14.33 7.74 7.32
C MET A 173 13.25 7.71 8.41
N ILE A 174 13.64 7.74 9.69
CA ILE A 174 12.69 7.82 10.81
C ILE A 174 12.00 9.18 10.77
N GLN A 175 12.77 10.27 10.63
CA GLN A 175 12.23 11.63 10.47
C GLN A 175 11.29 11.75 9.26
N TRP A 176 11.66 11.15 8.13
CA TRP A 176 10.83 11.17 6.93
C TRP A 176 9.46 10.52 7.20
N SER A 177 9.46 9.32 7.78
CA SER A 177 8.21 8.63 8.10
C SER A 177 7.36 9.37 9.13
N GLN A 178 8.01 10.06 10.08
CA GLN A 178 7.34 10.91 11.06
C GLN A 178 6.67 12.12 10.39
N HIS A 179 7.38 12.80 9.47
CA HIS A 179 6.81 13.91 8.71
C HIS A 179 5.66 13.46 7.79
N CYS A 180 5.77 12.29 7.15
CA CYS A 180 4.67 11.70 6.40
C CYS A 180 3.45 11.45 7.29
N ARG A 181 3.62 10.86 8.47
CA ARG A 181 2.54 10.68 9.45
C ARG A 181 1.89 12.01 9.83
N ASP A 182 2.69 13.03 10.14
CA ASP A 182 2.19 14.34 10.55
C ASP A 182 1.41 15.04 9.41
N ALA A 183 1.87 14.88 8.16
CA ALA A 183 1.16 15.38 6.99
C ALA A 183 -0.16 14.64 6.75
N CYS A 184 -0.18 13.31 6.84
CA CYS A 184 -1.40 12.50 6.72
C CYS A 184 -2.42 12.85 7.80
N ALA A 185 -1.97 13.02 9.04
CA ALA A 185 -2.84 13.39 10.17
C ALA A 185 -3.52 14.74 9.94
N LYS A 186 -2.81 15.74 9.37
CA LYS A 186 -3.39 17.03 8.98
C LYS A 186 -4.47 16.92 7.89
N THR A 187 -4.50 15.83 7.14
CA THR A 187 -5.51 15.55 6.10
C THR A 187 -6.60 14.56 6.54
N GLY A 188 -6.59 14.15 7.81
CA GLY A 188 -7.56 13.21 8.39
C GLY A 188 -7.27 11.74 8.11
N VAL A 189 -6.05 11.40 7.67
CA VAL A 189 -5.60 10.02 7.43
C VAL A 189 -4.73 9.58 8.60
N ASP A 190 -5.03 8.41 9.18
CA ASP A 190 -4.24 7.82 10.26
C ASP A 190 -3.37 6.67 9.73
N THR A 191 -2.07 6.93 9.57
CA THR A 191 -1.09 5.93 9.11
C THR A 191 -0.69 4.92 10.20
N THR A 192 -1.30 4.98 11.38
CA THR A 192 -1.20 3.96 12.45
C THR A 192 -2.44 3.07 12.52
N ALA A 193 -3.42 3.25 11.63
CA ALA A 193 -4.72 2.58 11.74
C ALA A 193 -4.65 1.04 11.78
N SER A 194 -3.61 0.45 11.18
CA SER A 194 -3.37 -1.00 11.22
C SER A 194 -3.26 -1.59 12.63
N GLU A 195 -2.87 -0.78 13.64
CA GLU A 195 -2.85 -1.20 15.05
C GLU A 195 -4.25 -1.59 15.58
N ARG A 196 -5.32 -1.08 14.96
CA ARG A 196 -6.70 -1.28 15.40
C ARG A 196 -7.50 -2.19 14.48
N PHE A 197 -6.91 -2.71 13.40
CA PHE A 197 -7.63 -3.52 12.41
C PHE A 197 -8.28 -4.76 13.00
N VAL A 198 -7.63 -5.45 13.94
CA VAL A 198 -8.22 -6.63 14.60
C VAL A 198 -9.56 -6.29 15.25
N GLN A 199 -9.60 -5.18 16.00
CA GLN A 199 -10.84 -4.73 16.64
C GLN A 199 -11.86 -4.27 15.61
N GLN A 200 -11.45 -3.47 14.63
CA GLN A 200 -12.37 -2.92 13.62
C GLN A 200 -12.98 -4.00 12.71
N LEU A 201 -12.21 -5.03 12.36
CA LEU A 201 -12.71 -6.21 11.65
C LEU A 201 -13.72 -6.98 12.50
N SER A 202 -13.42 -7.19 13.79
CA SER A 202 -14.35 -7.83 14.73
C SER A 202 -15.66 -7.04 14.85
N ASP A 203 -15.57 -5.72 14.96
CA ASP A 203 -16.73 -4.82 15.07
C ASP A 203 -17.59 -4.83 13.79
N ALA A 204 -16.97 -5.02 12.62
CA ALA A 204 -17.68 -5.15 11.34
C ALA A 204 -18.47 -6.46 11.23
N GLY A 205 -18.04 -7.50 11.95
CA GLY A 205 -18.67 -8.82 12.02
C GLY A 205 -17.75 -9.99 11.61
N PHE A 206 -16.49 -9.72 11.28
CA PHE A 206 -15.54 -10.78 10.91
C PHE A 206 -15.20 -11.67 12.10
N ILE A 207 -14.91 -12.94 11.80
CA ILE A 207 -14.46 -13.96 12.75
C ILE A 207 -13.15 -14.57 12.25
N ASN A 208 -12.48 -15.37 13.08
CA ASN A 208 -11.19 -16.01 12.75
C ASN A 208 -10.11 -15.01 12.30
N ILE A 209 -10.04 -13.86 12.97
CA ILE A 209 -9.12 -12.78 12.62
C ILE A 209 -7.69 -13.15 13.04
N VAL A 210 -6.77 -13.13 12.08
CA VAL A 210 -5.35 -13.40 12.28
C VAL A 210 -4.55 -12.14 11.94
N ARG A 211 -3.61 -11.77 12.81
CA ARG A 211 -2.64 -10.70 12.56
C ARG A 211 -1.26 -11.32 12.39
N GLN A 212 -0.56 -10.89 11.35
CA GLN A 212 0.83 -11.24 11.09
C GLN A 212 1.62 -9.94 11.00
N ASP A 213 2.58 -9.74 11.90
CA ASP A 213 3.45 -8.56 11.89
C ASP A 213 4.74 -8.89 11.14
N HIS A 214 5.04 -8.12 10.11
CA HIS A 214 6.26 -8.22 9.32
C HIS A 214 7.16 -7.02 9.57
N ARG A 215 8.46 -7.28 9.54
CA ARG A 215 9.49 -6.24 9.59
C ARG A 215 10.18 -6.26 8.24
N TRP A 216 10.01 -5.19 7.48
CA TRP A 216 10.65 -5.07 6.17
C TRP A 216 11.91 -4.21 6.33
N PRO A 217 13.12 -4.81 6.33
CA PRO A 217 14.35 -4.05 6.50
C PRO A 217 14.49 -2.97 5.43
N ILE A 218 15.04 -1.83 5.82
CA ILE A 218 15.42 -0.78 4.88
C ILE A 218 16.95 -0.82 4.81
N GLY A 219 17.47 -1.34 3.70
CA GLY A 219 18.89 -1.68 3.55
C GLY A 219 19.21 -3.14 3.87
N ALA A 220 20.33 -3.63 3.33
CA ALA A 220 20.73 -5.03 3.37
C ALA A 220 21.43 -5.45 4.69
N TRP A 221 20.98 -4.94 5.83
CA TRP A 221 21.65 -5.10 7.12
C TRP A 221 21.31 -6.42 7.85
N SER A 222 20.21 -7.09 7.49
CA SER A 222 19.82 -8.35 8.12
C SER A 222 20.78 -9.49 7.75
N SER A 223 21.08 -10.37 8.71
CA SER A 223 21.83 -11.61 8.45
C SER A 223 20.95 -12.73 7.90
N ASN A 224 19.62 -12.63 8.01
CA ASN A 224 18.69 -13.57 7.39
C ASN A 224 18.64 -13.31 5.88
N GLU A 225 18.81 -14.35 5.05
CA GLU A 225 18.91 -14.20 3.59
C GLU A 225 17.67 -13.55 2.96
N ARG A 226 16.47 -13.96 3.38
CA ARG A 226 15.20 -13.41 2.88
C ARG A 226 15.06 -11.94 3.26
N ASP A 227 15.29 -11.61 4.52
CA ASP A 227 15.15 -10.25 5.02
C ASP A 227 16.24 -9.32 4.45
N ARG A 228 17.45 -9.83 4.22
CA ARG A 228 18.52 -9.11 3.52
C ARG A 228 18.10 -8.77 2.09
N LEU A 229 17.53 -9.74 1.38
CA LEU A 229 17.04 -9.55 0.02
C LEU A 229 15.90 -8.52 -0.03
N ILE A 230 14.93 -8.59 0.90
CA ILE A 230 13.92 -7.54 1.09
C ILE A 230 14.58 -6.18 1.28
N GLY A 231 15.60 -6.10 2.13
CA GLY A 231 16.40 -4.91 2.37
C GLY A 231 17.07 -4.35 1.12
N GLU A 232 17.61 -5.20 0.25
CA GLU A 232 18.21 -4.83 -1.03
C GLU A 232 17.17 -4.23 -1.99
N TYR A 233 15.99 -4.86 -2.12
CA TYR A 233 14.88 -4.33 -2.93
C TYR A 233 14.27 -3.05 -2.33
N GLN A 234 14.32 -2.89 -1.00
CA GLN A 234 13.84 -1.70 -0.32
C GLN A 234 14.69 -0.46 -0.60
N ILE A 235 15.97 -0.58 -0.93
CA ILE A 235 16.83 0.58 -1.24
C ILE A 235 16.26 1.40 -2.42
N PRO A 236 16.07 0.83 -3.63
CA PRO A 236 15.46 1.58 -4.72
C PRO A 236 13.99 1.94 -4.44
N ASN A 237 13.23 1.06 -3.77
CA ASN A 237 11.83 1.32 -3.44
C ASN A 237 11.66 2.57 -2.56
N MET A 238 12.41 2.66 -1.46
CA MET A 238 12.37 3.81 -0.55
C MET A 238 12.96 5.06 -1.18
N THR A 239 13.96 4.94 -2.06
CA THR A 239 14.52 6.08 -2.79
C THR A 239 13.45 6.78 -3.62
N GLU A 240 12.61 6.01 -4.31
CA GLU A 240 11.50 6.57 -5.08
C GLU A 240 10.31 6.96 -4.21
N ALA A 241 9.96 6.18 -3.18
CA ALA A 241 8.88 6.52 -2.26
C ALA A 241 9.13 7.85 -1.52
N VAL A 242 10.37 8.18 -1.17
CA VAL A 242 10.69 9.50 -0.59
C VAL A 242 10.43 10.60 -1.62
N ASN A 243 10.79 10.40 -2.90
CA ASN A 243 10.53 11.36 -3.98
C ASN A 243 9.03 11.62 -4.19
N THR A 244 8.17 10.63 -3.94
CA THR A 244 6.72 10.77 -4.18
C THR A 244 6.00 11.59 -3.10
N THR A 245 6.66 11.83 -1.96
CA THR A 245 6.08 12.57 -0.82
C THR A 245 6.18 14.10 -0.92
N VAL A 246 6.65 14.66 -2.04
CA VAL A 246 6.80 16.12 -2.26
C VAL A 246 5.54 16.89 -1.86
N ALA A 247 4.35 16.39 -2.22
CA ALA A 247 3.09 17.07 -1.93
C ALA A 247 2.81 17.15 -0.42
N TYR A 248 3.20 16.16 0.37
CA TYR A 248 3.08 16.19 1.83
C TYR A 248 3.99 17.27 2.42
N PHE A 249 5.26 17.30 2.03
CA PHE A 249 6.22 18.25 2.60
C PHE A 249 5.93 19.68 2.15
N ARG A 250 5.74 19.91 0.85
CA ARG A 250 5.57 21.28 0.32
C ARG A 250 4.19 21.85 0.58
N ARG A 251 3.11 21.08 0.32
CA ARG A 251 1.74 21.62 0.40
C ARG A 251 1.12 21.50 1.79
N VAL A 252 1.49 20.48 2.58
CA VAL A 252 0.87 20.24 3.91
C VAL A 252 1.75 20.72 5.06
N LEU A 253 3.05 20.45 4.98
CA LEU A 253 4.00 20.87 6.01
C LEU A 253 4.59 22.27 5.74
N GLY A 254 4.46 22.78 4.51
CA GLY A 254 4.88 24.13 4.14
C GLY A 254 6.39 24.30 3.95
N TRP A 255 7.11 23.21 3.68
CA TRP A 255 8.56 23.25 3.46
C TRP A 255 8.90 23.93 2.14
N SER A 256 10.06 24.59 2.10
CA SER A 256 10.62 25.10 0.85
C SER A 256 11.10 23.94 -0.05
N GLU A 257 11.30 24.23 -1.34
CA GLU A 257 11.84 23.24 -2.27
C GLU A 257 13.27 22.85 -1.89
N GLU A 258 14.09 23.84 -1.54
CA GLU A 258 15.48 23.65 -1.15
C GLU A 258 15.59 22.82 0.14
N GLU A 259 14.75 23.10 1.13
CA GLU A 259 14.70 22.33 2.37
C GLU A 259 14.35 20.86 2.12
N PHE A 260 13.34 20.61 1.27
CA PHE A 260 12.92 19.27 0.90
C PHE A 260 14.01 18.51 0.14
N GLU A 261 14.65 19.12 -0.87
CA GLU A 261 15.71 18.48 -1.65
C GLU A 261 16.94 18.13 -0.80
N VAL A 262 17.32 19.01 0.13
CA VAL A 262 18.41 18.73 1.09
C VAL A 262 18.06 17.55 2.00
N PHE A 263 16.83 17.51 2.51
CA PHE A 263 16.37 16.42 3.37
C PHE A 263 16.28 15.09 2.60
N LEU A 264 15.83 15.14 1.36
CA LEU A 264 15.72 14.00 0.47
C LEU A 264 17.10 13.41 0.14
N ALA A 265 18.12 14.24 -0.09
CA ALA A 265 19.50 13.78 -0.24
C ALA A 265 20.03 13.06 1.01
N LYS A 266 19.67 13.52 2.22
CA LYS A 266 20.00 12.84 3.48
C LYS A 266 19.31 11.47 3.57
N CYS A 267 18.03 11.38 3.22
CA CYS A 267 17.28 10.11 3.19
C CYS A 267 17.91 9.09 2.24
N ARG A 268 18.26 9.51 1.01
CA ARG A 268 18.93 8.65 0.01
C ARG A 268 20.27 8.11 0.49
N THR A 269 21.00 8.89 1.28
CA THR A 269 22.28 8.47 1.86
C THR A 269 22.07 7.48 3.00
N ALA A 270 21.16 7.79 3.93
CA ALA A 270 20.85 6.95 5.08
C ALA A 270 20.30 5.56 4.68
N ASN A 271 19.50 5.51 3.63
CA ASN A 271 18.93 4.26 3.09
C ASN A 271 19.99 3.23 2.64
N LYS A 272 21.25 3.64 2.45
CA LYS A 272 22.36 2.77 2.05
C LYS A 272 23.29 2.42 3.21
N ASP A 273 23.03 2.93 4.42
CA ASP A 273 23.86 2.66 5.59
C ASP A 273 23.49 1.31 6.22
N LEU A 274 24.39 0.34 6.10
CA LEU A 274 24.19 -1.01 6.62
C LEU A 274 24.36 -1.12 8.14
N ASN A 275 24.83 -0.06 8.82
CA ASN A 275 24.99 -0.06 10.28
C ASN A 275 23.71 0.39 11.00
N MET A 276 22.69 0.82 10.25
CA MET A 276 21.43 1.35 10.78
C MET A 276 20.32 0.34 10.53
N HIS A 277 19.88 -0.36 11.58
CA HIS A 277 18.93 -1.47 11.46
C HIS A 277 17.47 -0.98 11.49
N VAL A 278 17.16 -0.05 10.60
CA VAL A 278 15.81 0.51 10.43
C VAL A 278 14.93 -0.42 9.59
N TYR A 279 13.65 -0.49 9.93
CA TYR A 279 12.66 -1.28 9.19
C TYR A 279 11.30 -0.58 9.08
N PHE A 280 10.57 -0.96 8.04
CA PHE A 280 9.17 -0.61 7.82
C PHE A 280 8.29 -1.67 8.52
N PRO A 281 7.45 -1.31 9.50
CA PRO A 281 6.49 -2.24 10.08
C PRO A 281 5.32 -2.41 9.10
N VAL A 282 4.99 -3.66 8.78
CA VAL A 282 3.85 -4.03 7.92
C VAL A 282 2.98 -5.02 8.68
#